data_AF-A0A0F9YUB3-F1
#
_entry.id   AF-A0A0F9YUB3-F1
#
_cell.length_a   1.000
_cell.length_b   1.000
_cell.length_c   1.000
_cell.angle_alpha   90.00
_cell.angle_beta   90.00
_cell.angle_gamma   90.00
#
_symmetry.space_group_name_H-M   'P 1'
#
loop_
_entity.id
_entity.type
_entity.pdbx_description
1 polymer ?
#
loop_
_entity_poly.entity_id
_entity_poly.type
_entity_poly.pdbx_seq_one_letter_code
_entity_poly.pdbx_strand_id
1 'polypeptide(L)'
;MTLNPGDTADSKSTITGATFRDFYQNHWPKDFYVDDVYHPYEDDNGKFTLADDAVVRLDDLGHAVNHKPVDGKQMDTLFPMHWLWNRIMAQQEKKMLVAFYIAPDKVDDLLEAAKKVGAELI
;
A
#
# COMPACT_ATOMS: atom_id res chain seq x y z
N MET A 1 -7.58 6.95 -16.17
CA MET A 1 -6.21 7.50 -16.24
C MET A 1 -5.27 6.34 -16.03
N THR A 2 -4.12 6.37 -16.68
CA THR A 2 -3.11 5.32 -16.65
C THR A 2 -2.21 5.53 -15.42
N LEU A 3 -1.99 4.49 -14.62
CA LEU A 3 -1.00 4.47 -13.54
C LEU A 3 0.38 4.81 -14.12
N ASN A 4 1.19 5.62 -13.42
CA ASN A 4 2.59 5.75 -13.83
C ASN A 4 3.33 4.42 -13.57
N PRO A 5 4.43 4.13 -14.27
CA PRO A 5 5.25 2.97 -13.97
C PRO A 5 5.67 2.96 -12.49
N GLY A 6 5.26 1.93 -11.74
CA GLY A 6 5.51 1.79 -10.30
C GLY A 6 4.34 2.17 -9.39
N ASP A 7 3.34 2.90 -9.89
CA ASP A 7 2.13 3.18 -9.10
C ASP A 7 1.27 1.92 -8.93
N THR A 8 0.80 1.68 -7.71
CA THR A 8 -0.06 0.53 -7.37
C THR A 8 -1.52 0.91 -7.17
N ALA A 9 -1.81 2.20 -7.08
CA ALA A 9 -3.12 2.78 -6.88
C ALA A 9 -3.28 4.10 -7.66
N ASP A 10 -4.52 4.44 -7.99
CA ASP A 10 -4.95 5.74 -8.53
C ASP A 10 -6.13 6.28 -7.71
N SER A 11 -6.67 7.43 -8.11
CA SER A 11 -7.80 8.07 -7.42
C SER A 11 -9.10 7.25 -7.42
N LYS A 12 -9.19 6.16 -8.18
CA LYS A 12 -10.36 5.26 -8.21
C LYS A 12 -10.11 3.95 -7.49
N SER A 13 -8.88 3.73 -7.03
CA SER A 13 -8.48 2.49 -6.39
C SER A 13 -9.21 2.33 -5.06
N THR A 14 -9.63 1.09 -4.80
CA THR A 14 -10.37 0.72 -3.60
C THR A 14 -9.50 -0.15 -2.72
N ILE A 15 -9.75 -0.09 -1.42
CA ILE A 15 -8.99 -0.78 -0.38
C ILE A 15 -9.95 -1.38 0.64
N THR A 16 -9.60 -2.52 1.22
CA THR A 16 -10.36 -3.06 2.37
C THR A 16 -9.97 -2.35 3.65
N GLY A 17 -10.89 -2.27 4.62
CA GLY A 17 -10.59 -1.71 5.94
C GLY A 17 -9.42 -2.42 6.62
N ALA A 18 -9.30 -3.74 6.49
CA ALA A 18 -8.16 -4.50 7.02
C ALA A 18 -6.83 -4.05 6.40
N THR A 19 -6.81 -3.87 5.07
CA THR A 19 -5.60 -3.46 4.36
C THR A 19 -5.20 -2.03 4.73
N PHE A 20 -6.20 -1.14 4.86
CA PHE A 20 -5.92 0.23 5.28
C PHE A 20 -5.47 0.31 6.75
N ARG A 21 -6.06 -0.49 7.64
CA ARG A 21 -5.64 -0.58 9.05
C ARG A 21 -4.18 -0.98 9.17
N ASP A 22 -3.77 -2.00 8.44
CA ASP A 22 -2.37 -2.44 8.38
C ASP A 22 -1.46 -1.32 7.87
N PHE A 23 -1.81 -0.68 6.76
CA PHE A 23 -1.07 0.47 6.23
C PHE A 23 -0.94 1.59 7.25
N TYR A 24 -2.04 2.00 7.89
CA TYR A 24 -2.06 3.10 8.85
C TYR A 24 -1.25 2.78 10.12
N GLN A 25 -1.30 1.55 10.61
CA GLN A 25 -0.63 1.17 11.86
C GLN A 25 0.84 0.81 11.67
N ASN A 26 1.20 0.18 10.54
CA ASN A 26 2.52 -0.43 10.34
C ASN A 26 3.37 0.30 9.29
N HIS A 27 2.76 1.10 8.41
CA HIS A 27 3.44 1.68 7.25
C HIS A 27 3.29 3.19 7.14
N TRP A 28 2.49 3.82 8.00
CA TRP A 28 2.29 5.27 7.96
C TRP A 28 3.62 6.02 8.21
N PRO A 29 4.04 6.89 7.28
CA PRO A 29 5.30 7.60 7.43
C PRO A 29 5.19 8.68 8.51
N LYS A 30 6.16 8.71 9.43
CA LYS A 30 6.21 9.63 10.59
C LYS A 30 6.13 11.12 10.25
N ASP A 31 6.50 11.48 9.02
CA ASP A 31 6.50 12.88 8.56
C ASP A 31 5.14 13.33 8.00
N PHE A 32 4.12 12.47 8.07
CA PHE A 32 2.78 12.76 7.60
C PHE A 32 1.75 12.56 8.70
N TYR A 33 0.65 13.31 8.62
CA TYR A 33 -0.56 13.15 9.41
C TYR A 33 -1.79 13.13 8.48
N VAL A 34 -2.91 12.64 8.98
CA VAL A 34 -4.19 12.70 8.26
C VAL A 34 -4.77 14.10 8.45
N ASP A 35 -5.37 14.68 7.41
CA ASP A 35 -6.01 15.98 7.51
C ASP A 35 -7.18 15.97 8.51
N ASP A 36 -7.39 17.08 9.24
CA ASP A 36 -8.49 17.21 10.22
C ASP A 36 -9.88 17.39 9.56
N VAL A 37 -10.07 16.89 8.34
CA VAL A 37 -11.34 17.02 7.62
C VAL A 37 -12.20 15.81 7.93
N TYR A 38 -13.25 16.03 8.73
CA TYR A 38 -14.22 15.00 9.07
C TYR A 38 -14.67 14.22 7.84
N HIS A 39 -14.49 12.91 7.88
CA HIS A 39 -15.02 12.00 6.88
C HIS A 39 -15.84 10.88 7.54
N PRO A 40 -16.76 10.22 6.81
CA PRO A 40 -17.71 9.24 7.37
C PRO A 40 -17.09 7.98 7.99
N TYR A 41 -15.77 7.87 7.93
CA TYR A 41 -14.99 6.72 8.36
C TYR A 41 -14.11 7.01 9.58
N GLU A 42 -14.25 8.18 10.21
CA GLU A 42 -13.57 8.59 11.43
C GLU A 42 -14.56 8.75 12.59
N ASP A 43 -14.13 8.39 13.80
CA ASP A 43 -14.84 8.72 15.03
C ASP A 43 -14.57 10.17 15.45
N ASP A 44 -15.28 10.63 16.49
CA ASP A 44 -15.10 11.98 17.06
C ASP A 44 -13.71 12.23 17.65
N ASN A 45 -12.82 11.23 17.69
CA ASN A 45 -11.44 11.31 18.14
C ASN A 45 -10.43 11.24 16.97
N GLY A 46 -10.87 11.27 15.71
CA GLY A 46 -10.01 11.19 14.53
C GLY A 46 -9.42 9.78 14.31
N LYS A 47 -10.09 8.73 14.80
CA LYS A 47 -9.68 7.34 14.54
C LYS A 47 -10.54 6.72 13.46
N PHE A 48 -9.90 6.05 12.52
CA PHE A 48 -10.61 5.29 11.50
C PHE A 48 -11.46 4.15 12.10
N THR A 49 -12.74 4.13 11.75
CA THR A 49 -13.76 3.16 12.22
C THR A 49 -14.17 2.14 11.16
N LEU A 50 -13.37 1.96 10.10
CA LEU A 50 -13.65 0.97 9.07
C LEU A 50 -13.68 -0.45 9.64
N ALA A 51 -14.75 -1.20 9.32
CA ALA A 51 -14.77 -2.64 9.46
C ALA A 51 -13.74 -3.28 8.51
N ASP A 52 -13.16 -4.42 8.91
CA ASP A 52 -12.07 -5.06 8.15
C ASP A 52 -12.47 -5.46 6.72
N ASP A 53 -13.74 -5.80 6.52
CA ASP A 53 -14.33 -6.21 5.25
C ASP A 53 -14.94 -5.04 4.45
N ALA A 54 -15.00 -3.83 5.01
CA ALA A 54 -15.48 -2.66 4.30
C ALA A 54 -14.56 -2.34 3.11
N VAL A 55 -15.14 -2.07 1.94
CA VAL A 55 -14.40 -1.67 0.74
C VAL A 55 -14.73 -0.23 0.41
N VAL A 56 -13.72 0.63 0.43
CA VAL A 56 -13.84 2.07 0.19
C VAL A 56 -12.83 2.55 -0.83
N ARG A 57 -13.07 3.70 -1.46
CA ARG A 57 -12.02 4.33 -2.27
C ARG A 57 -10.99 4.92 -1.34
N LEU A 58 -9.73 4.77 -1.73
CA LEU A 58 -8.59 5.21 -0.93
C LEU A 58 -8.64 6.73 -0.66
N ASP A 59 -9.00 7.53 -1.66
CA ASP A 59 -9.13 8.98 -1.51
C ASP A 59 -10.40 9.44 -0.75
N ASP A 60 -11.34 8.54 -0.44
CA ASP A 60 -12.48 8.88 0.42
C ASP A 60 -12.07 8.91 1.91
N LEU A 61 -10.81 8.56 2.22
CA LEU A 61 -10.19 8.56 3.56
C LEU A 61 -9.41 9.86 3.86
N GLY A 62 -9.65 10.92 3.09
CA GLY A 62 -9.04 12.23 3.31
C GLY A 62 -7.72 12.44 2.58
N HIS A 63 -6.86 13.28 3.16
CA HIS A 63 -5.54 13.64 2.65
C HIS A 63 -4.45 13.38 3.68
N ALA A 64 -3.24 13.16 3.16
CA ALA A 64 -2.04 13.09 3.95
C ALA A 64 -1.38 14.45 3.89
N VAL A 65 -0.97 14.94 5.04
CA VAL A 65 -0.42 16.27 5.19
C VAL A 65 0.99 16.14 5.73
N ASN A 66 1.94 16.83 5.12
CA ASN A 66 3.36 16.72 5.46
C ASN A 66 3.75 17.70 6.57
N HIS A 67 4.39 17.20 7.63
CA HIS A 67 4.98 18.00 8.72
C HIS A 67 6.30 18.69 8.35
N LYS A 68 6.87 18.38 7.19
CA LYS A 68 8.09 19.00 6.67
C LYS A 68 8.06 19.05 5.15
N PRO A 69 8.84 19.91 4.48
CA PRO A 69 8.88 19.96 3.02
C PRO A 69 9.19 18.59 2.39
N VAL A 70 8.39 18.18 1.41
CA VAL A 70 8.53 16.91 0.67
C VAL A 70 8.37 17.19 -0.82
N ASP A 71 9.27 16.64 -1.64
CA ASP A 71 9.24 16.72 -3.11
C ASP A 71 9.08 18.17 -3.65
N GLY A 72 9.77 19.11 -3.02
CA GLY A 72 9.69 20.54 -3.38
C GLY A 72 8.37 21.23 -2.99
N LYS A 73 7.48 20.54 -2.27
CA LYS A 73 6.29 21.10 -1.65
C LYS A 73 6.60 21.61 -0.25
N GLN A 74 5.95 22.70 0.13
CA GLN A 74 6.04 23.29 1.47
C GLN A 74 5.37 22.40 2.52
N MET A 75 5.64 22.67 3.79
CA MET A 75 4.92 22.07 4.92
C MET A 75 3.41 22.32 4.79
N ASP A 76 2.60 21.44 5.40
CA ASP A 76 1.14 21.53 5.42
C ASP A 76 0.46 21.47 4.03
N THR A 77 1.11 20.78 3.07
CA THR A 77 0.53 20.47 1.76
C THR A 77 -0.32 19.22 1.83
N LEU A 78 -1.55 19.30 1.31
CA LEU A 78 -2.47 18.16 1.20
C LEU A 78 -2.10 17.27 0.00
N PHE A 79 -1.91 15.98 0.27
CA PHE A 79 -1.71 14.95 -0.75
C PHE A 79 -2.86 13.94 -0.71
N PRO A 80 -3.41 13.52 -1.85
CA PRO A 80 -4.40 12.44 -1.88
C PRO A 80 -3.87 11.14 -1.27
N MET A 81 -4.75 10.33 -0.68
CA MET A 81 -4.34 9.06 -0.07
C MET A 81 -3.67 8.09 -1.03
N HIS A 82 -4.14 7.98 -2.27
CA HIS A 82 -3.47 7.12 -3.26
C HIS A 82 -2.03 7.55 -3.55
N TRP A 83 -1.72 8.84 -3.43
CA TRP A 83 -0.36 9.34 -3.60
C TRP A 83 0.56 8.84 -2.48
N LEU A 84 0.11 8.97 -1.22
CA LEU A 84 0.88 8.48 -0.07
C LEU A 84 1.05 6.96 -0.13
N TRP A 85 -0.04 6.26 -0.46
CA TRP A 85 -0.04 4.81 -0.64
C TRP A 85 1.00 4.37 -1.65
N ASN A 86 1.02 4.96 -2.86
CA ASN A 86 2.02 4.62 -3.85
C ASN A 86 3.42 4.90 -3.36
N ARG A 87 3.66 6.04 -2.68
CA ARG A 87 4.98 6.36 -2.14
C ARG A 87 5.54 5.27 -1.25
N ILE A 88 4.69 4.64 -0.43
CA ILE A 88 5.11 3.65 0.56
C ILE A 88 5.03 2.22 0.00
N MET A 89 3.90 1.87 -0.61
CA MET A 89 3.61 0.51 -1.07
C MET A 89 4.28 0.17 -2.40
N ALA A 90 4.62 1.15 -3.24
CA ALA A 90 5.44 0.90 -4.43
C ALA A 90 6.90 0.55 -4.08
N GLN A 91 7.36 0.96 -2.90
CA GLN A 91 8.70 0.66 -2.40
C GLN A 91 8.76 -0.71 -1.69
N GLN A 92 7.61 -1.31 -1.37
CA GLN A 92 7.60 -2.64 -0.78
C GLN A 92 7.86 -3.70 -1.85
N GLU A 93 8.91 -4.49 -1.66
CA GLU A 93 9.09 -5.72 -2.42
C GLU A 93 7.88 -6.62 -2.20
N LYS A 94 7.07 -6.83 -3.25
CA LYS A 94 6.01 -7.85 -3.22
C LYS A 94 6.67 -9.23 -3.21
N LYS A 95 6.98 -9.74 -2.02
CA LYS A 95 7.34 -11.14 -1.83
C LYS A 95 6.06 -11.98 -1.96
N MET A 96 5.78 -12.48 -3.15
CA MET A 96 4.73 -13.49 -3.35
C MET A 96 5.29 -14.87 -3.05
N LEU A 97 4.70 -15.55 -2.07
CA LEU A 97 4.89 -16.98 -1.90
C LEU A 97 4.03 -17.69 -2.94
N VAL A 98 4.65 -18.42 -3.87
CA VAL A 98 3.95 -19.25 -4.85
C VAL A 98 4.29 -20.71 -4.55
N ALA A 99 3.28 -21.52 -4.28
CA ALA A 99 3.41 -22.95 -4.06
C ALA A 99 2.88 -23.72 -5.28
N PHE A 100 3.65 -24.68 -5.76
CA PHE A 100 3.28 -25.55 -6.87
C PHE A 100 3.25 -27.00 -6.40
N TYR A 101 2.25 -27.76 -6.83
CA TYR A 101 2.30 -29.22 -6.74
C TYR A 101 3.06 -29.75 -7.95
N ILE A 102 4.23 -30.33 -7.67
CA ILE A 102 5.15 -30.79 -8.70
C ILE A 102 5.34 -32.29 -8.53
N ALA A 103 5.39 -33.02 -9.65
CA ALA A 103 5.73 -34.43 -9.62
C ALA A 103 7.17 -34.62 -9.10
N PRO A 104 7.45 -35.65 -8.27
CA PRO A 104 8.77 -35.79 -7.64
C PRO A 104 9.95 -35.83 -8.63
N ASP A 105 9.74 -36.38 -9.82
CA ASP A 105 10.74 -36.47 -10.89
C ASP A 105 11.02 -35.12 -11.60
N LYS A 106 10.22 -34.09 -11.32
CA LYS A 106 10.34 -32.74 -11.90
C LYS A 106 10.90 -31.70 -10.95
N VAL A 107 11.20 -32.10 -9.71
CA VAL A 107 11.76 -31.19 -8.71
C VAL A 107 13.14 -30.71 -9.16
N ASP A 108 14.03 -31.61 -9.59
CA ASP A 108 15.39 -31.24 -10.01
C ASP A 108 15.40 -30.31 -11.24
N ASP A 109 14.55 -30.59 -12.24
CA ASP A 109 14.37 -29.74 -13.42
C ASP A 109 13.94 -28.31 -13.03
N LEU A 110 13.03 -28.19 -12.05
CA LEU A 110 12.58 -26.90 -11.54
C LEU A 110 13.68 -26.18 -10.76
N LEU A 111 14.43 -26.89 -9.93
CA LEU A 111 15.53 -26.33 -9.15
C LEU A 111 16.63 -25.77 -10.06
N GLU A 112 16.95 -26.45 -11.16
CA GLU A 112 17.89 -25.94 -12.15
C GLU A 112 17.35 -24.71 -12.89
N ALA A 113 16.07 -24.73 -13.28
CA ALA A 113 15.44 -23.59 -13.94
C ALA A 113 15.39 -22.37 -13.00
N ALA A 114 15.06 -22.58 -11.73
CA ALA A 114 15.03 -21.54 -10.69
C ALA A 114 16.42 -20.90 -10.50
N LYS A 115 17.48 -21.70 -10.41
CA LYS A 115 18.86 -21.19 -10.33
C LYS A 115 19.25 -20.35 -11.54
N LYS A 116 18.86 -20.76 -12.76
CA LYS A 116 19.16 -20.01 -14.00
C LYS A 116 18.54 -18.62 -14.03
N VAL A 117 17.40 -18.42 -13.36
CA VAL A 117 16.73 -17.12 -13.27
C VAL A 117 17.09 -16.35 -12.00
N GLY A 118 18.05 -16.84 -11.20
CA GLY A 118 18.49 -16.19 -9.96
C GLY A 118 17.52 -16.34 -8.79
N ALA A 119 16.61 -17.33 -8.82
CA ALA A 119 15.74 -17.62 -7.70
C ALA A 119 16.48 -18.44 -6.62
N GLU A 120 16.23 -18.10 -5.36
CA GLU A 120 16.80 -18.78 -4.19
C GLU A 120 15.75 -19.69 -3.55
N LEU A 121 16.17 -20.87 -3.06
CA LEU A 121 15.32 -21.66 -2.16
C LEU A 121 15.32 -21.03 -0.78
N ILE A 122 14.12 -20.84 -0.24
CA ILE A 122 13.86 -20.31 1.10
C ILE A 122 13.37 -21.44 2.00
#